data_AF-A0A954GQ84-F1
#
_entry.id   AF-A0A954GQ84-F1
#
_cell.length_a   1.000
_cell.length_b   1.000
_cell.length_c   1.000
_cell.angle_alpha   90.00
_cell.angle_beta   90.00
_cell.angle_gamma   90.00
#
_symmetry.space_group_name_H-M   'P 1'
#
loop_
_entity.id
_entity.type
_entity.pdbx_description
1 polymer ?
#
loop_
_entity_poly.entity_id
_entity_poly.type
_entity_poly.pdbx_seq_one_letter_code
_entity_poly.pdbx_strand_id
1 'polypeptide(L)'
;LDFFHEKIAYLGVLTCLLAGTSLITFHHRRWPWLFGALSLLCLLIALGSETPVFALLYQTIPGIGLFRCPGRCLSIASVLVAALAGRGFDSWNVGNKLVGRRSLALMGFGLIGGLIGLTYTVPPYLEAVDWNAWQSFSRSHLSVDLTMSALFLLASLGVIWLISYQPRRVALLFIIVLLVVDLGYFNMQSLRLEPDATEKEFKIVSSDLNEYRIIDSDFSRQAGAARYSRLVPIAIRTRVRIVGTNEGGVLPDASETLFQALDRNSEAALRASACRYLVKPELNLQEASGLPLPRIWICPEEHVQLCDVALTDLDNADIDRLWGALVTSGSEIQIDQPQRLQIRIDTTSSGKVIIADTWYPGWQATVDGAPVPVELAFGCFRAIPVESGSHLIEVSYHSPEFPFAAGASLTALGIWLLLIGTALRRQS
;
A
#
# COMPACT_ATOMS: atom_id res chain seq x y z
N LEU A 1 9.86 10.07 0.78
CA LEU A 1 8.65 9.95 -0.06
C LEU A 1 8.68 8.55 -0.65
N ASP A 2 8.01 7.62 0.00
CA ASP A 2 8.06 6.20 -0.36
C ASP A 2 7.10 5.97 -1.51
N PHE A 3 7.63 5.95 -2.74
CA PHE A 3 6.87 5.70 -3.97
C PHE A 3 6.47 4.23 -4.04
N PHE A 4 5.32 3.85 -3.48
CA PHE A 4 4.73 2.55 -3.78
C PHE A 4 4.09 2.59 -5.17
N HIS A 5 4.78 2.05 -6.17
CA HIS A 5 4.36 2.07 -7.58
C HIS A 5 2.93 1.54 -7.82
N GLU A 6 2.42 0.66 -6.95
CA GLU A 6 1.07 0.06 -7.08
C GLU A 6 -0.10 0.99 -6.67
N LYS A 7 0.19 2.14 -6.05
CA LYS A 7 -0.83 3.09 -5.57
C LYS A 7 -0.82 4.43 -6.31
N ILE A 8 0.06 4.55 -7.29
CA ILE A 8 0.31 5.80 -7.99
C ILE A 8 -0.05 5.58 -9.44
N ALA A 9 -1.13 6.22 -9.87
CA ALA A 9 -1.52 6.26 -11.28
C ALA A 9 -1.27 7.66 -11.83
N TYR A 10 -0.22 7.80 -12.61
CA TYR A 10 0.00 9.00 -13.39
C TYR A 10 -0.58 8.82 -14.79
N LEU A 11 -1.73 9.45 -15.03
CA LEU A 11 -2.43 9.38 -16.31
C LEU A 11 -1.82 10.34 -17.34
N GLY A 12 -1.17 11.42 -16.89
CA GLY A 12 -0.70 12.52 -17.73
C GLY A 12 -1.81 13.51 -18.08
N VAL A 13 -1.46 14.80 -18.07
CA VAL A 13 -2.43 15.89 -18.30
C VAL A 13 -3.04 15.81 -19.70
N LEU A 14 -2.22 15.51 -20.72
CA LEU A 14 -2.67 15.35 -22.10
C LEU A 14 -3.72 14.24 -22.24
N THR A 15 -3.50 13.11 -21.58
CA THR A 15 -4.40 11.95 -21.62
C THR A 15 -5.75 12.31 -21.03
N CYS A 16 -5.77 13.00 -19.88
CA CYS A 16 -7.01 13.46 -19.24
C CYS A 16 -7.77 14.46 -20.12
N LEU A 17 -7.06 15.40 -20.77
CA LEU A 17 -7.67 16.33 -21.72
C LEU A 17 -8.32 15.59 -22.89
N LEU A 18 -7.59 14.68 -23.55
CA LEU A 18 -8.12 13.87 -24.63
C LEU A 18 -9.31 13.00 -24.17
N ALA A 19 -9.26 12.42 -22.98
CA ALA A 19 -10.38 11.63 -22.46
C ALA A 19 -11.65 12.49 -22.27
N GLY A 20 -11.53 13.69 -21.72
CA GLY A 20 -12.67 14.62 -21.58
C GLY A 20 -13.27 15.03 -22.92
N THR A 21 -12.43 15.21 -23.93
CA THR A 21 -12.88 15.59 -25.27
C THR A 21 -13.70 14.49 -25.96
N SER A 22 -13.43 13.22 -25.62
CA SER A 22 -14.24 12.06 -26.04
C SER A 22 -15.66 12.14 -25.49
N LEU A 23 -15.80 12.44 -24.19
CA LEU A 23 -17.11 12.54 -23.52
C LEU A 23 -17.98 13.65 -24.13
N ILE A 24 -17.39 14.80 -24.45
CA ILE A 24 -18.10 15.94 -25.03
C ILE A 24 -18.45 15.69 -26.50
N THR A 25 -17.48 15.25 -27.29
CA THR A 25 -17.65 15.09 -28.74
C THR A 25 -18.58 13.92 -29.07
N PHE A 26 -18.46 12.81 -28.33
CA PHE A 26 -19.25 11.61 -28.56
C PHE A 26 -20.36 11.44 -27.52
N HIS A 27 -20.90 12.54 -26.98
CA HIS A 27 -21.93 12.50 -25.94
C HIS A 27 -23.19 11.72 -26.34
N HIS A 28 -23.50 11.61 -27.64
CA HIS A 28 -24.60 10.81 -28.17
C HIS A 28 -24.38 9.28 -28.06
N ARG A 29 -23.14 8.82 -27.87
CA ARG A 29 -22.79 7.41 -27.71
C ARG A 29 -22.76 7.06 -26.23
N ARG A 30 -23.25 5.87 -25.87
CA ARG A 30 -23.33 5.44 -24.46
C ARG A 30 -21.99 4.96 -23.88
N TRP A 31 -21.13 4.37 -24.70
CA TRP A 31 -19.91 3.74 -24.19
C TRP A 31 -18.87 4.71 -23.60
N PRO A 32 -18.66 5.95 -24.11
CA PRO A 32 -17.71 6.88 -23.49
C PRO A 32 -18.16 7.26 -22.08
N TRP A 33 -19.47 7.49 -21.88
CA TRP A 33 -20.04 7.75 -20.56
C TRP A 33 -19.91 6.56 -19.62
N LEU A 34 -20.11 5.34 -20.09
CA LEU A 34 -19.87 4.14 -19.29
C LEU A 34 -18.42 4.06 -18.82
N PHE A 35 -17.46 4.31 -19.72
CA PHE A 35 -16.03 4.27 -19.38
C PHE A 35 -15.68 5.41 -18.42
N GLY A 36 -16.21 6.61 -18.64
CA GLY A 36 -16.01 7.75 -17.74
C GLY A 36 -16.58 7.50 -16.34
N ALA A 37 -17.78 6.93 -16.26
CA ALA A 37 -18.40 6.57 -14.98
C ALA A 37 -17.63 5.46 -14.26
N LEU A 38 -17.14 4.44 -14.97
CA LEU A 38 -16.31 3.39 -14.39
C LEU A 38 -14.95 3.92 -13.92
N SER A 39 -14.31 4.83 -14.66
CA SER A 39 -13.09 5.50 -14.23
C SER A 39 -13.32 6.34 -12.97
N LEU A 40 -14.43 7.07 -12.90
CA LEU A 40 -14.81 7.84 -11.71
C LEU A 40 -15.08 6.93 -10.52
N LEU A 41 -15.81 5.82 -10.72
CA LEU A 41 -16.05 4.83 -9.68
C LEU A 41 -14.73 4.24 -9.16
N CYS A 42 -13.79 3.89 -10.04
CA CYS A 42 -12.47 3.41 -9.65
C CYS A 42 -11.68 4.44 -8.85
N LEU A 43 -11.77 5.73 -9.21
CA LEU A 43 -11.15 6.82 -8.45
C LEU A 43 -11.77 6.97 -7.06
N LEU A 44 -13.10 6.92 -6.97
CA LEU A 44 -13.81 7.00 -5.68
C LEU A 44 -13.47 5.81 -4.77
N ILE A 45 -13.38 4.60 -5.34
CA ILE A 45 -12.91 3.42 -4.61
C ILE A 45 -11.47 3.61 -4.15
N ALA A 46 -10.59 4.10 -5.02
CA ALA A 46 -9.17 4.31 -4.72
C ALA A 46 -8.92 5.32 -3.60
N LEU A 47 -9.83 6.28 -3.40
CA LEU A 47 -9.81 7.22 -2.28
C LEU A 47 -10.16 6.58 -0.93
N GLY A 48 -10.60 5.31 -0.91
CA GLY A 48 -10.79 4.55 0.32
C GLY A 48 -11.80 5.20 1.28
N SER A 49 -11.40 5.34 2.55
CA SER A 49 -12.23 5.89 3.65
C SER A 49 -12.60 7.36 3.48
N GLU A 50 -11.90 8.10 2.61
CA GLU A 50 -12.22 9.51 2.32
C GLU A 50 -13.50 9.66 1.49
N THR A 51 -14.07 8.55 1.00
CA THR A 51 -15.35 8.55 0.31
C THR A 51 -16.31 7.49 0.88
N PRO A 52 -17.62 7.76 0.89
CA PRO A 52 -18.60 6.77 1.34
C PRO A 52 -18.72 5.56 0.40
N VAL A 53 -18.17 5.65 -0.82
CA VAL A 53 -18.28 4.61 -1.85
C VAL A 53 -17.59 3.33 -1.42
N PHE A 54 -16.33 3.43 -0.97
CA PHE A 54 -15.60 2.25 -0.53
C PHE A 54 -16.24 1.62 0.71
N ALA A 55 -16.63 2.44 1.70
CA ALA A 55 -17.31 1.97 2.90
C ALA A 55 -18.61 1.22 2.59
N LEU A 56 -19.41 1.73 1.64
CA LEU A 56 -20.63 1.08 1.19
C LEU A 56 -20.32 -0.27 0.52
N LEU A 57 -19.37 -0.32 -0.41
CA LEU A 57 -18.99 -1.57 -1.10
C LEU A 57 -18.44 -2.60 -0.11
N TYR A 58 -17.65 -2.15 0.85
CA TYR A 58 -17.08 -2.97 1.90
C TYR A 58 -18.16 -3.64 2.77
N GLN A 59 -19.22 -2.90 3.12
CA GLN A 59 -20.31 -3.42 3.94
C GLN A 59 -21.32 -4.28 3.16
N THR A 60 -21.50 -4.01 1.86
CA THR A 60 -22.57 -4.61 1.06
C THR A 60 -22.14 -5.77 0.19
N ILE A 61 -20.89 -5.79 -0.29
CA ILE A 61 -20.39 -6.80 -1.23
C ILE A 61 -19.47 -7.77 -0.48
N PRO A 62 -19.89 -9.04 -0.31
CA PRO A 62 -19.04 -10.06 0.29
C PRO A 62 -17.71 -10.21 -0.47
N GLY A 63 -16.62 -10.31 0.28
CA GLY A 63 -15.28 -10.48 -0.30
C GLY A 63 -14.56 -9.20 -0.70
N ILE A 64 -15.20 -8.02 -0.66
CA ILE A 64 -14.46 -6.74 -0.87
C ILE A 64 -13.39 -6.54 0.20
N GLY A 65 -13.63 -7.00 1.43
CA GLY A 65 -12.63 -6.95 2.51
C GLY A 65 -11.38 -7.80 2.27
N LEU A 66 -11.38 -8.72 1.29
CA LEU A 66 -10.19 -9.48 0.90
C LEU A 66 -9.21 -8.65 0.07
N PHE A 67 -9.65 -7.55 -0.53
CA PHE A 67 -8.79 -6.68 -1.34
C PHE A 67 -8.00 -5.74 -0.43
N ARG A 68 -6.69 -5.99 -0.33
CA ARG A 68 -5.79 -5.26 0.58
C ARG A 68 -5.51 -3.80 0.18
N CYS A 69 -5.71 -3.45 -1.10
CA CYS A 69 -5.28 -2.17 -1.65
C CYS A 69 -6.34 -1.62 -2.63
N PRO A 70 -7.34 -0.84 -2.16
CA PRO A 70 -8.35 -0.22 -3.03
C PRO A 70 -7.73 0.70 -4.09
N GLY A 71 -6.57 1.30 -3.80
CA GLY A 71 -5.80 2.08 -4.76
C GLY A 71 -5.42 1.33 -6.05
N ARG A 72 -5.35 -0.01 -6.04
CA ARG A 72 -5.09 -0.80 -7.25
C ARG A 72 -6.20 -0.67 -8.30
N CYS A 73 -7.40 -0.24 -7.93
CA CYS A 73 -8.47 0.08 -8.88
C CYS A 73 -8.08 1.21 -9.86
N LEU A 74 -7.08 2.04 -9.52
CA LEU A 74 -6.55 3.05 -10.43
C LEU A 74 -5.91 2.46 -11.69
N SER A 75 -5.43 1.21 -11.64
CA SER A 75 -4.95 0.51 -12.85
C SER A 75 -6.07 0.31 -13.88
N ILE A 76 -7.28 -0.03 -13.41
CA ILE A 76 -8.48 -0.16 -14.25
C ILE A 76 -8.87 1.22 -14.81
N ALA A 77 -8.91 2.25 -13.94
CA ALA A 77 -9.16 3.62 -14.38
C ALA A 77 -8.18 4.06 -15.48
N SER A 78 -6.90 3.68 -15.38
CA SER A 78 -5.87 4.02 -16.35
C SER A 78 -6.15 3.45 -17.74
N VAL A 79 -6.56 2.19 -17.83
CA VAL A 79 -6.93 1.56 -19.11
C VAL A 79 -8.18 2.22 -19.70
N LEU A 80 -9.19 2.49 -18.88
CA LEU A 80 -10.43 3.13 -19.31
C LEU A 80 -10.20 4.57 -19.81
N VAL A 81 -9.41 5.35 -19.08
CA VAL A 81 -9.03 6.73 -19.46
C VAL A 81 -8.17 6.71 -20.72
N ALA A 82 -7.24 5.77 -20.88
CA ALA A 82 -6.45 5.63 -22.10
C ALA A 82 -7.32 5.32 -23.33
N ALA A 83 -8.33 4.44 -23.19
CA ALA A 83 -9.30 4.16 -24.25
C ALA A 83 -10.13 5.40 -24.61
N LEU A 84 -10.57 6.17 -23.61
CA LEU A 84 -11.24 7.45 -23.82
C LEU A 84 -10.33 8.47 -24.51
N ALA A 85 -9.05 8.55 -24.13
CA ALA A 85 -8.08 9.45 -24.74
C ALA A 85 -7.82 9.12 -26.21
N GLY A 86 -7.65 7.83 -26.55
CA GLY A 86 -7.54 7.38 -27.94
C GLY A 86 -8.76 7.76 -28.76
N ARG A 87 -9.96 7.63 -28.18
CA ARG A 87 -11.19 8.08 -28.83
C ARG A 87 -11.29 9.60 -28.94
N GLY A 88 -10.85 10.32 -27.92
CA GLY A 88 -10.72 11.77 -27.94
C GLY A 88 -9.89 12.20 -29.12
N PHE A 89 -8.71 11.60 -29.30
CA PHE A 89 -7.83 11.84 -30.44
C PHE A 89 -8.52 11.60 -31.80
N ASP A 90 -9.33 10.55 -31.94
CA ASP A 90 -10.10 10.32 -33.18
C ASP A 90 -11.02 11.48 -33.54
N SER A 91 -11.57 12.21 -32.55
CA SER A 91 -12.48 13.33 -32.82
C SER A 91 -11.81 14.48 -33.60
N TRP A 92 -10.48 14.64 -33.50
CA TRP A 92 -9.72 15.59 -34.30
C TRP A 92 -9.50 15.12 -35.74
N ASN A 93 -9.68 13.82 -36.02
CA ASN A 93 -9.51 13.23 -37.35
C ASN A 93 -10.83 13.14 -38.16
N VAL A 94 -12.00 13.12 -37.50
CA VAL A 94 -13.33 12.97 -38.17
C VAL A 94 -13.81 14.28 -38.86
N GLY A 95 -12.89 15.20 -39.17
CA GLY A 95 -13.17 16.36 -40.03
C GLY A 95 -13.80 17.58 -39.34
N ASN A 96 -14.15 17.51 -38.05
CA ASN A 96 -14.70 18.66 -37.32
C ASN A 96 -13.79 19.13 -36.18
N LYS A 97 -12.63 19.68 -36.55
CA LYS A 97 -11.63 20.28 -35.66
C LYS A 97 -12.21 21.37 -34.73
N LEU A 98 -13.35 21.97 -35.11
CA LEU A 98 -14.06 22.97 -34.32
C LEU A 98 -14.70 22.35 -33.06
N VAL A 99 -15.17 21.11 -33.12
CA VAL A 99 -15.77 20.39 -31.98
C VAL A 99 -14.71 20.09 -30.93
N GLY A 100 -13.51 19.66 -31.36
CA GLY A 100 -12.37 19.49 -30.47
C GLY A 100 -12.02 20.78 -29.71
N ARG A 101 -11.98 21.93 -30.39
CA ARG A 101 -11.71 23.24 -29.74
C ARG A 101 -12.80 23.66 -28.76
N ARG A 102 -14.08 23.48 -29.12
CA ARG A 102 -15.21 23.78 -28.23
C ARG A 102 -15.20 22.89 -26.99
N SER A 103 -14.79 21.63 -27.13
CA SER A 103 -14.69 20.72 -25.99
C SER A 103 -13.63 21.16 -24.98
N LEU A 104 -12.48 21.65 -25.41
CA LEU A 104 -11.46 22.22 -24.51
C LEU A 104 -11.95 23.47 -23.79
N ALA A 105 -12.65 24.36 -24.51
CA ALA A 105 -13.23 25.55 -23.89
C ALA A 105 -14.26 25.16 -22.81
N LEU A 106 -15.14 24.21 -23.11
CA LEU A 106 -16.11 23.68 -22.15
C LEU A 106 -15.44 23.02 -20.94
N MET A 107 -14.35 22.27 -21.14
CA MET A 107 -13.56 21.72 -20.03
C MET A 107 -12.93 22.83 -19.18
N GLY A 108 -12.39 23.89 -19.81
CA GLY A 108 -11.86 25.06 -19.11
C GLY A 108 -12.93 25.77 -18.27
N PHE A 109 -14.11 26.02 -18.85
CA PHE A 109 -15.26 26.57 -18.11
C PHE A 109 -15.69 25.66 -16.96
N GLY A 110 -15.74 24.34 -17.18
CA GLY A 110 -16.07 23.36 -16.15
C GLY A 110 -15.07 23.35 -14.99
N LEU A 111 -13.77 23.42 -15.29
CA LEU A 111 -12.70 23.50 -14.28
C LEU A 111 -12.81 24.79 -13.46
N ILE A 112 -13.01 25.95 -14.12
CA ILE A 112 -13.20 27.23 -13.43
C ILE A 112 -14.45 27.18 -12.54
N GLY A 113 -15.57 26.67 -13.06
CA GLY A 113 -16.79 26.49 -12.28
C GLY A 113 -16.59 25.56 -11.08
N GLY A 114 -15.84 24.47 -11.24
CA GLY A 114 -15.47 23.56 -10.16
C GLY A 114 -14.59 24.22 -9.09
N LEU A 115 -13.57 24.98 -9.49
CA LEU A 115 -12.72 25.74 -8.57
C LEU A 115 -13.53 26.78 -7.78
N ILE A 116 -14.45 27.49 -8.46
CA ILE A 116 -15.38 28.40 -7.79
C ILE A 116 -16.27 27.63 -6.81
N GLY A 117 -16.84 26.50 -7.21
CA GLY A 117 -17.64 25.64 -6.32
C GLY A 117 -16.88 25.21 -5.06
N LEU A 118 -15.60 24.86 -5.21
CA LEU A 118 -14.74 24.51 -4.08
C LEU A 118 -14.55 25.68 -3.10
N THR A 119 -14.55 26.94 -3.56
CA THR A 119 -14.49 28.10 -2.64
C THR A 119 -15.70 28.20 -1.71
N TYR A 120 -16.83 27.57 -2.05
CA TYR A 120 -18.02 27.57 -1.20
C TYR A 120 -18.13 26.32 -0.30
N THR A 121 -17.57 25.19 -0.71
CA THR A 121 -17.70 23.91 0.03
C THR A 121 -16.54 23.61 0.96
N VAL A 122 -15.34 24.11 0.65
CA VAL A 122 -14.10 23.83 1.39
C VAL A 122 -13.85 24.73 2.61
N PRO A 123 -14.37 25.97 2.75
CA PRO A 123 -14.04 26.86 3.88
C PRO A 123 -14.17 26.25 5.29
N PRO A 124 -15.19 25.44 5.62
CA PRO A 124 -15.29 24.81 6.94
C PRO A 124 -14.12 23.88 7.27
N TYR A 125 -13.49 23.30 6.25
CA TYR A 125 -12.33 22.42 6.40
C TYR A 125 -11.01 23.20 6.45
N LEU A 126 -10.97 24.40 5.86
CA LEU A 126 -9.77 25.26 5.82
C LEU A 126 -9.42 25.87 7.18
N GLU A 127 -10.40 26.04 8.07
CA GLU A 127 -10.18 26.57 9.42
C GLU A 127 -9.40 25.60 10.31
N ALA A 128 -9.46 24.29 10.03
CA ALA A 128 -8.71 23.27 10.74
C ALA A 128 -7.27 23.08 10.20
N VAL A 129 -6.91 23.76 9.10
CA VAL A 129 -5.59 23.61 8.47
C VAL A 129 -4.59 24.56 9.11
N ASP A 130 -3.49 24.00 9.63
CA ASP A 130 -2.33 24.80 9.98
C ASP A 130 -1.64 25.30 8.71
N TRP A 131 -1.90 26.56 8.36
CA TRP A 131 -1.38 27.21 7.15
C TRP A 131 0.14 27.33 7.13
N ASN A 132 0.81 27.45 8.28
CA ASN A 132 2.26 27.53 8.33
C ASN A 132 2.88 26.16 8.04
N ALA A 133 2.30 25.10 8.60
CA ALA A 133 2.67 23.72 8.28
C ALA A 133 2.41 23.40 6.81
N TRP A 134 1.23 23.76 6.29
CA TRP A 134 0.87 23.57 4.88
C TRP A 134 1.81 24.32 3.93
N GLN A 135 2.14 25.57 4.23
CA GLN A 135 3.04 26.36 3.38
C GLN A 135 4.46 25.78 3.38
N SER A 136 4.94 25.33 4.54
CA SER A 136 6.23 24.66 4.67
C SER A 136 6.26 23.34 3.89
N PHE A 137 5.20 22.53 4.01
CA PHE A 137 5.01 21.30 3.25
C PHE A 137 4.95 21.56 1.74
N SER A 138 4.13 22.51 1.29
CA SER A 138 3.95 22.84 -0.12
C SER A 138 5.26 23.28 -0.78
N ARG A 139 6.05 24.14 -0.11
CA ARG A 139 7.34 24.60 -0.64
C ARG A 139 8.35 23.46 -0.77
N SER A 140 8.40 22.56 0.21
CA SER A 140 9.37 21.47 0.27
C SER A 140 8.98 20.25 -0.58
N HIS A 141 7.69 19.98 -0.76
CA HIS A 141 7.19 18.73 -1.36
C HIS A 141 6.39 18.91 -2.66
N LEU A 142 5.67 20.03 -2.84
CA LEU A 142 4.71 20.17 -3.95
C LEU A 142 5.14 21.19 -5.02
N SER A 143 6.03 22.11 -4.69
CA SER A 143 6.36 23.25 -5.56
C SER A 143 6.87 22.84 -6.94
N VAL A 144 7.76 21.83 -7.00
CA VAL A 144 8.30 21.29 -8.24
C VAL A 144 7.21 20.57 -9.03
N ASP A 145 6.44 19.69 -8.39
CA ASP A 145 5.43 18.87 -9.06
C ASP A 145 4.26 19.69 -9.60
N LEU A 146 3.82 20.71 -8.86
CA LEU A 146 2.81 21.67 -9.33
C LEU A 146 3.32 22.50 -10.50
N THR A 147 4.57 22.96 -10.44
CA THR A 147 5.19 23.72 -11.53
C THR A 147 5.28 22.88 -12.80
N MET A 148 5.74 21.63 -12.67
CA MET A 148 5.84 20.71 -13.81
C MET A 148 4.48 20.34 -14.37
N SER A 149 3.49 20.08 -13.51
CA SER A 149 2.11 19.83 -13.94
C SER A 149 1.54 21.02 -14.73
N ALA A 150 1.81 22.26 -14.30
CA ALA A 150 1.40 23.47 -15.03
C ALA A 150 2.11 23.60 -16.38
N LEU A 151 3.41 23.30 -16.45
CA LEU A 151 4.17 23.29 -17.70
C LEU A 151 3.64 22.21 -18.67
N PHE A 152 3.37 21.00 -18.18
CA PHE A 152 2.78 19.93 -18.98
C PHE A 152 1.36 20.24 -19.42
N LEU A 153 0.57 20.95 -18.61
CA LEU A 153 -0.75 21.46 -19.03
C LEU A 153 -0.61 22.46 -20.19
N LEU A 154 0.27 23.45 -20.07
CA LEU A 154 0.51 24.42 -21.14
C LEU A 154 1.03 23.75 -22.42
N ALA A 155 1.97 22.82 -22.28
CA ALA A 155 2.49 22.02 -23.39
C ALA A 155 1.37 21.17 -24.02
N SER A 156 0.49 20.56 -23.22
CA SER A 156 -0.65 19.77 -23.70
C SER A 156 -1.63 20.64 -24.48
N LEU A 157 -1.99 21.82 -23.97
CA LEU A 157 -2.83 22.78 -24.68
C LEU A 157 -2.18 23.24 -25.99
N GLY A 158 -0.86 23.49 -25.98
CA GLY A 158 -0.08 23.82 -27.17
C GLY A 158 -0.09 22.69 -28.21
N VAL A 159 0.14 21.44 -27.79
CA VAL A 159 0.07 20.26 -28.67
C VAL A 159 -1.34 20.10 -29.24
N ILE A 160 -2.39 20.18 -28.42
CA ILE A 160 -3.78 20.06 -28.88
C ILE A 160 -4.14 21.19 -29.87
N TRP A 161 -3.62 22.39 -29.66
CA TRP A 161 -3.78 23.49 -30.60
C TRP A 161 -3.03 23.20 -31.92
N LEU A 162 -1.77 22.76 -31.86
CA LEU A 162 -0.95 22.42 -33.03
C LEU A 162 -1.52 21.28 -33.87
N ILE A 163 -1.98 20.19 -33.24
CA ILE A 163 -2.57 19.05 -33.97
C ILE A 163 -3.82 19.45 -34.76
N SER A 164 -4.48 20.56 -34.38
CA SER A 164 -5.61 21.11 -35.15
C SER A 164 -5.17 21.64 -36.52
N TYR A 165 -3.89 21.93 -36.74
CA TYR A 165 -3.37 22.47 -38.00
C TYR A 165 -2.52 21.47 -38.80
N GLN A 166 -2.09 20.39 -38.16
CA GLN A 166 -1.11 19.45 -38.72
C GLN A 166 -1.77 18.18 -39.30
N PRO A 167 -1.08 17.48 -40.23
CA PRO A 167 -1.53 16.17 -40.68
C PRO A 167 -1.41 15.11 -39.58
N ARG A 168 -2.23 14.05 -39.66
CA ARG A 168 -2.36 13.03 -38.60
C ARG A 168 -1.04 12.44 -38.11
N ARG A 169 -0.10 12.15 -39.02
CA ARG A 169 1.22 11.58 -38.67
C ARG A 169 2.05 12.52 -37.80
N VAL A 170 2.02 13.82 -38.12
CA VAL A 170 2.74 14.85 -37.36
C VAL A 170 2.04 15.12 -36.02
N ALA A 171 0.71 15.11 -36.00
CA ALA A 171 -0.07 15.21 -34.78
C ALA A 171 0.23 14.07 -33.79
N LEU A 172 0.31 12.83 -34.28
CA LEU A 172 0.71 11.67 -33.48
C LEU A 172 2.13 11.82 -32.93
N LEU A 173 3.07 12.32 -33.73
CA LEU A 173 4.44 12.53 -33.28
C LEU A 173 4.50 13.52 -32.10
N PHE A 174 3.80 14.65 -32.18
CA PHE A 174 3.76 15.62 -31.07
C PHE A 174 3.16 15.03 -29.79
N ILE A 175 2.09 14.24 -29.92
CA ILE A 175 1.46 13.56 -28.78
C ILE A 175 2.44 12.54 -28.17
N ILE A 176 3.07 11.69 -28.99
CA ILE A 176 4.02 10.68 -28.51
C ILE A 176 5.20 11.34 -27.81
N VAL A 177 5.79 12.39 -28.41
CA VAL A 177 6.92 13.11 -27.80
C VAL A 177 6.52 13.70 -26.46
N LEU A 178 5.37 14.38 -26.37
CA LEU A 178 4.94 14.96 -25.10
C LEU A 178 4.67 13.88 -24.05
N LEU A 179 4.01 12.76 -24.42
CA LEU A 179 3.76 11.65 -23.51
C LEU A 179 5.06 11.00 -23.01
N VAL A 180 6.06 10.80 -23.88
CA VAL A 180 7.35 10.22 -23.48
C VAL A 180 8.09 11.15 -22.51
N VAL A 181 8.08 12.46 -22.76
CA VAL A 181 8.72 13.43 -21.86
C VAL A 181 7.98 13.50 -20.53
N ASP A 182 6.65 13.55 -20.55
CA ASP A 182 5.78 13.64 -19.37
C ASP A 182 5.90 12.38 -18.48
N LEU A 183 5.63 11.20 -19.04
CA LEU A 183 5.78 9.93 -18.33
C LEU A 183 7.24 9.64 -17.95
N GLY A 184 8.19 10.01 -18.80
CA GLY A 184 9.62 9.85 -18.53
C GLY A 184 10.06 10.66 -17.32
N TYR A 185 9.64 11.93 -17.24
CA TYR A 185 9.91 12.78 -16.08
C TYR A 185 9.34 12.18 -14.80
N PHE A 186 8.06 11.77 -14.83
CA PHE A 186 7.39 11.15 -13.69
C PHE A 186 8.09 9.86 -13.22
N ASN A 187 8.45 8.99 -14.16
CA ASN A 187 9.14 7.74 -13.86
C ASN A 187 10.55 7.96 -13.31
N MET A 188 11.31 8.93 -13.85
CA MET A 188 12.65 9.23 -13.35
C MET A 188 12.64 9.77 -11.91
N GLN A 189 11.64 10.58 -11.55
CA GLN A 189 11.47 10.99 -10.14
C GLN A 189 11.19 9.80 -9.23
N SER A 190 10.46 8.80 -9.73
CA SER A 190 10.10 7.58 -9.00
C SER A 190 11.28 6.60 -8.84
N LEU A 191 12.35 6.73 -9.65
CA LEU A 191 13.51 5.84 -9.66
C LEU A 191 14.66 6.28 -8.73
N ARG A 192 14.38 7.07 -7.68
CA ARG A 192 15.41 7.42 -6.68
C ARG A 192 15.83 6.18 -5.91
N LEU A 193 17.00 5.63 -6.24
CA LEU A 193 17.66 4.59 -5.47
C LEU A 193 18.11 5.21 -4.13
N GLU A 194 17.52 4.75 -3.02
CA GLU A 194 17.99 5.12 -1.68
C GLU A 194 19.44 4.60 -1.51
N PRO A 195 20.38 5.42 -0.99
CA PRO A 195 21.72 4.94 -0.69
C PRO A 195 21.67 3.89 0.44
N ASP A 196 22.56 2.89 0.40
CA ASP A 196 22.68 1.89 1.45
C ASP A 196 22.92 2.58 2.81
N ALA A 197 22.10 2.22 3.82
CA ALA A 197 22.23 2.77 5.16
C ALA A 197 23.60 2.42 5.75
N THR A 198 24.38 3.42 6.17
CA THR A 198 25.65 3.20 6.88
C THR A 198 25.44 3.33 8.39
N GLU A 199 26.01 2.39 9.14
CA GLU A 199 25.87 2.29 10.59
C GLU A 199 26.69 3.38 11.29
N LYS A 200 26.05 4.22 12.09
CA LYS A 200 26.72 5.09 13.08
C LYS A 200 25.89 5.12 14.35
N GLU A 201 26.53 4.81 15.47
CA GLU A 201 25.88 4.77 16.79
C GLU A 201 25.29 6.12 17.18
N PHE A 202 23.97 6.15 17.37
CA PHE A 202 23.28 7.24 18.06
C PHE A 202 22.10 6.68 18.88
N LYS A 203 21.90 7.30 20.05
CA LYS A 203 20.90 6.91 21.05
C LYS A 203 19.65 7.77 20.87
N ILE A 204 18.46 7.16 20.80
CA ILE A 204 17.21 7.91 20.69
C ILE A 204 16.76 8.43 22.06
N VAL A 205 16.36 9.71 22.07
CA VAL A 205 15.56 10.36 23.10
C VAL A 205 14.44 11.11 22.37
N SER A 206 13.41 10.42 21.86
CA SER A 206 12.18 11.09 21.39
C SER A 206 11.00 10.13 21.32
N SER A 207 9.82 10.65 21.69
CA SER A 207 8.53 9.94 21.76
C SER A 207 7.76 9.84 20.44
N ASP A 208 8.28 10.38 19.32
CA ASP A 208 7.57 10.42 18.03
C ASP A 208 8.15 9.43 17.02
N LEU A 209 7.53 8.24 16.92
CA LEU A 209 7.95 7.15 16.03
C LEU A 209 7.59 7.40 14.55
N ASN A 210 6.75 8.39 14.24
CA ASN A 210 6.23 8.61 12.88
C ASN A 210 7.31 8.94 11.83
N GLU A 211 8.50 9.34 12.28
CA GLU A 211 9.62 9.73 11.42
C GLU A 211 10.62 8.58 11.17
N TYR A 212 10.40 7.40 11.77
CA TYR A 212 11.37 6.30 11.78
C TYR A 212 10.84 5.04 11.08
N ARG A 213 11.71 4.34 10.36
CA ARG A 213 11.55 2.96 9.86
C ARG A 213 12.13 1.99 10.88
N ILE A 214 11.49 0.84 11.07
CA ILE A 214 11.89 -0.22 12.01
C ILE A 214 12.80 -1.24 11.31
N ILE A 215 13.91 -1.61 11.94
CA ILE A 215 14.84 -2.64 11.50
C ILE A 215 15.00 -3.70 12.60
N ASP A 216 14.72 -4.93 12.21
CA ASP A 216 14.93 -6.11 13.05
C ASP A 216 16.38 -6.60 12.85
N SER A 217 17.06 -6.92 13.95
CA SER A 217 18.34 -7.59 13.90
C SER A 217 18.16 -9.06 14.28
N ASP A 218 18.19 -9.93 13.29
CA ASP A 218 18.27 -11.36 13.53
C ASP A 218 19.65 -11.64 14.17
N PHE A 219 19.69 -12.07 15.44
CA PHE A 219 20.93 -12.35 16.20
C PHE A 219 21.86 -13.38 15.53
N SER A 220 21.38 -14.07 14.51
CA SER A 220 22.07 -15.14 13.79
C SER A 220 22.95 -14.68 12.62
N ARG A 221 22.96 -13.39 12.24
CA ARG A 221 23.74 -12.92 11.07
C ARG A 221 24.73 -11.81 11.42
N GLN A 222 25.94 -11.96 10.88
CA GLN A 222 27.04 -10.99 10.94
C GLN A 222 26.59 -9.56 10.58
N ALA A 223 27.23 -8.58 11.23
CA ALA A 223 27.09 -7.15 10.95
C ALA A 223 27.15 -6.90 9.43
N GLY A 224 26.04 -6.42 8.85
CA GLY A 224 25.83 -6.30 7.41
C GLY A 224 24.53 -6.90 6.89
N ALA A 225 23.79 -7.65 7.72
CA ALA A 225 22.52 -8.29 7.36
C ALA A 225 21.28 -7.61 7.97
N ALA A 226 21.33 -6.30 8.20
CA ALA A 226 20.14 -5.54 8.62
C ALA A 226 19.03 -5.75 7.59
N ARG A 227 17.92 -6.34 8.03
CA ARG A 227 16.72 -6.48 7.19
C ARG A 227 15.75 -5.40 7.62
N TYR A 228 15.16 -4.70 6.64
CA TYR A 228 13.95 -3.94 6.90
C TYR A 228 12.99 -4.86 7.65
N SER A 229 12.52 -4.39 8.81
CA SER A 229 11.64 -5.18 9.63
C SER A 229 10.47 -5.68 8.77
N ARG A 230 10.05 -6.93 8.96
CA ARG A 230 8.78 -7.40 8.38
C ARG A 230 7.58 -6.61 8.95
N LEU A 231 7.85 -5.78 9.95
CA LEU A 231 7.01 -4.77 10.57
C LEU A 231 7.18 -3.36 9.98
N VAL A 232 7.96 -3.16 8.91
CA VAL A 232 7.93 -1.90 8.13
C VAL A 232 6.52 -1.56 7.59
N PRO A 233 5.59 -2.52 7.36
CA PRO A 233 4.17 -2.20 7.21
C PRO A 233 3.51 -1.53 8.43
N ILE A 234 4.07 -1.72 9.62
CA ILE A 234 3.54 -1.29 10.91
C ILE A 234 4.15 0.05 11.39
N ALA A 235 5.38 0.38 10.97
CA ALA A 235 6.06 1.61 11.40
C ALA A 235 5.53 2.91 10.77
N ILE A 236 4.86 2.85 9.61
CA ILE A 236 4.70 4.02 8.73
C ILE A 236 3.51 4.95 9.13
N ARG A 237 2.67 4.59 10.11
CA ARG A 237 1.39 5.30 10.32
C ARG A 237 0.90 5.47 11.76
N THR A 238 1.76 5.70 12.75
CA THR A 238 1.34 6.05 14.12
C THR A 238 0.52 7.37 14.26
N ARG A 239 -0.10 7.90 13.18
CA ARG A 239 -1.22 8.87 13.23
C ARG A 239 -2.25 8.79 12.11
N VAL A 240 -2.33 7.71 11.33
CA VAL A 240 -3.40 7.60 10.33
C VAL A 240 -4.23 6.35 10.61
N ARG A 241 -5.31 6.54 11.39
CA ARG A 241 -6.49 5.68 11.40
C ARG A 241 -7.05 5.65 9.97
N ILE A 242 -6.44 4.83 9.14
CA ILE A 242 -6.88 4.58 7.78
C ILE A 242 -7.11 3.09 7.75
N VAL A 243 -8.34 2.72 7.43
CA VAL A 243 -8.72 1.37 7.02
C VAL A 243 -7.95 1.08 5.74
N GLY A 244 -6.66 0.73 5.84
CA GLY A 244 -6.27 -0.66 5.85
C GLY A 244 -4.83 -1.01 5.44
N THR A 245 -3.83 -1.03 6.30
CA THR A 245 -2.41 -1.19 5.88
C THR A 245 -2.06 -2.55 5.21
N ASN A 246 -1.37 -2.66 4.05
CA ASN A 246 -0.60 -1.73 3.21
C ASN A 246 -1.42 -0.70 2.42
N GLU A 247 -2.57 -0.31 2.92
CA GLU A 247 -3.02 1.02 3.41
C GLU A 247 -4.44 1.37 2.95
N GLY A 248 -5.16 0.37 2.40
CA GLY A 248 -6.62 0.32 2.38
C GLY A 248 -7.37 -1.04 2.59
N GLY A 249 -6.76 -2.13 3.07
CA GLY A 249 -7.37 -3.42 3.41
C GLY A 249 -7.51 -3.74 4.91
N VAL A 250 -8.56 -4.49 5.28
CA VAL A 250 -8.84 -4.88 6.67
C VAL A 250 -7.61 -5.47 7.34
N LEU A 251 -7.12 -4.78 8.37
CA LEU A 251 -6.09 -5.32 9.22
C LEU A 251 -6.73 -6.43 10.07
N PRO A 252 -6.11 -7.62 10.17
CA PRO A 252 -6.49 -8.55 11.22
C PRO A 252 -6.38 -7.85 12.57
N ASP A 253 -7.22 -8.25 13.52
CA ASP A 253 -7.18 -7.75 14.89
C ASP A 253 -5.76 -7.81 15.47
N ALA A 254 -4.99 -8.83 15.10
CA ALA A 254 -3.58 -8.97 15.47
C ALA A 254 -2.68 -7.80 15.06
N SER A 255 -2.89 -7.22 13.87
CA SER A 255 -2.12 -6.05 13.44
C SER A 255 -2.59 -4.79 14.19
N GLU A 256 -3.90 -4.66 14.41
CA GLU A 256 -4.48 -3.55 15.16
C GLU A 256 -4.00 -3.52 16.62
N THR A 257 -3.91 -4.69 17.29
CA THR A 257 -3.35 -4.81 18.63
C THR A 257 -1.91 -4.32 18.69
N LEU A 258 -1.08 -4.64 17.70
CA LEU A 258 0.30 -4.16 17.64
C LEU A 258 0.39 -2.64 17.44
N PHE A 259 -0.46 -2.06 16.58
CA PHE A 259 -0.53 -0.60 16.40
C PHE A 259 -0.94 0.12 17.69
N GLN A 260 -1.99 -0.38 18.36
CA GLN A 260 -2.44 0.18 19.63
C GLN A 260 -1.36 0.05 20.71
N ALA A 261 -0.58 -1.03 20.71
CA ALA A 261 0.53 -1.19 21.63
C ALA A 261 1.66 -0.20 21.36
N LEU A 262 2.00 0.06 20.09
CA LEU A 262 2.97 1.08 19.71
C LEU A 262 2.53 2.49 20.13
N ASP A 263 1.25 2.80 20.02
CA ASP A 263 0.68 4.10 20.46
C ASP A 263 0.70 4.26 21.98
N ARG A 264 0.48 3.16 22.74
CA ARG A 264 0.37 3.18 24.20
C ARG A 264 1.71 3.03 24.92
N ASN A 265 2.53 2.07 24.52
CA ASN A 265 3.84 1.76 25.08
C ASN A 265 4.80 1.30 23.97
N SER A 266 5.31 2.27 23.23
CA SER A 266 6.20 2.05 22.10
C SER A 266 7.43 1.22 22.44
N GLU A 267 8.03 1.41 23.61
CA GLU A 267 9.23 0.68 24.02
C GLU A 267 8.95 -0.83 24.19
N ALA A 268 7.95 -1.21 24.97
CA ALA A 268 7.59 -2.61 25.16
C ALA A 268 7.17 -3.26 23.84
N ALA A 269 6.40 -2.54 23.01
CA ALA A 269 5.95 -3.04 21.71
C ALA A 269 7.13 -3.26 20.75
N LEU A 270 8.08 -2.32 20.66
CA LEU A 270 9.29 -2.46 19.83
C LEU A 270 10.18 -3.61 20.31
N ARG A 271 10.38 -3.74 21.62
CA ARG A 271 11.18 -4.82 22.21
C ARG A 271 10.55 -6.19 21.98
N ALA A 272 9.23 -6.33 22.13
CA ALA A 272 8.52 -7.58 21.86
C ALA A 272 8.53 -7.96 20.36
N SER A 273 8.67 -6.96 19.51
CA SER A 273 8.68 -7.04 18.05
C SER A 273 10.06 -7.38 17.44
N ALA A 274 11.05 -7.75 18.27
CA ALA A 274 12.45 -7.94 17.86
C ALA A 274 13.09 -6.70 17.20
N CYS A 275 12.57 -5.50 17.43
CA CYS A 275 13.15 -4.28 16.87
C CYS A 275 14.40 -3.90 17.64
N ARG A 276 15.55 -3.90 16.96
CA ARG A 276 16.81 -3.38 17.52
C ARG A 276 17.17 -2.00 17.00
N TYR A 277 16.85 -1.69 15.74
CA TYR A 277 17.27 -0.43 15.14
C TYR A 277 16.10 0.34 14.54
N LEU A 278 16.21 1.67 14.55
CA LEU A 278 15.32 2.64 13.93
C LEU A 278 16.11 3.46 12.90
N VAL A 279 15.51 3.78 11.75
CA VAL A 279 16.12 4.58 10.68
C VAL A 279 15.22 5.73 10.28
N LYS A 280 15.70 6.97 10.38
CA LYS A 280 14.98 8.14 9.84
C LYS A 280 15.42 8.38 8.39
N PRO A 281 14.52 8.78 7.45
CA PRO A 281 14.84 8.95 6.03
C PRO A 281 16.02 9.90 5.70
N GLU A 282 16.41 10.75 6.65
CA GLU A 282 17.50 11.73 6.52
C GLU A 282 18.75 11.36 7.36
N LEU A 283 18.75 10.23 8.09
CA LEU A 283 19.78 9.86 9.08
C LEU A 283 20.22 8.38 9.03
N ASN A 284 21.35 8.12 9.69
CA ASN A 284 21.94 6.79 9.93
C ASN A 284 21.10 5.95 10.92
N LEU A 285 21.42 4.66 10.99
CA LEU A 285 20.87 3.68 11.96
C LEU A 285 20.95 4.17 13.41
N GLN A 286 19.88 4.01 14.18
CA GLN A 286 19.80 4.33 15.61
C GLN A 286 19.33 3.12 16.40
N GLU A 287 19.85 2.90 17.61
CA GLU A 287 19.42 1.75 18.43
C GLU A 287 18.11 2.08 19.16
N ALA A 288 17.16 1.14 19.13
CA ALA A 288 15.93 1.20 19.90
C ALA A 288 16.24 1.05 21.40
N SER A 289 15.40 1.61 22.28
CA SER A 289 15.62 1.55 23.72
C SER A 289 15.36 0.13 24.27
N GLY A 290 16.28 -0.33 25.13
CA GLY A 290 16.17 -1.63 25.81
C GLY A 290 16.63 -2.83 24.97
N LEU A 291 16.76 -3.99 25.61
CA LEU A 291 17.10 -5.23 24.92
C LEU A 291 15.83 -5.82 24.28
N PRO A 292 15.80 -6.04 22.94
CA PRO A 292 14.63 -6.60 22.28
C PRO A 292 14.61 -8.12 22.40
N LEU A 293 13.42 -8.72 22.56
CA LEU A 293 13.24 -10.17 22.47
C LEU A 293 13.69 -10.66 21.08
N PRO A 294 14.20 -11.89 20.95
CA PRO A 294 14.53 -12.45 19.64
C PRO A 294 13.29 -12.57 18.76
N ARG A 295 13.46 -12.58 17.43
CA ARG A 295 12.34 -12.84 16.51
C ARG A 295 11.71 -14.21 16.75
N ILE A 296 12.54 -15.21 17.05
CA ILE A 296 12.11 -16.58 17.35
C ILE A 296 12.76 -16.99 18.66
N TRP A 297 11.92 -17.33 19.63
CA TRP A 297 12.36 -17.75 20.95
C TRP A 297 11.34 -18.69 21.56
N ILE A 298 11.73 -19.35 22.64
CA ILE A 298 10.89 -20.32 23.33
C ILE A 298 10.48 -19.71 24.66
N CYS A 299 9.18 -19.56 24.85
CA CYS A 299 8.59 -19.20 26.13
C CYS A 299 8.33 -20.49 26.92
N PRO A 300 9.03 -20.71 28.05
CA PRO A 300 8.81 -21.90 28.87
C PRO A 300 7.42 -21.87 29.52
N GLU A 301 6.89 -23.05 29.85
CA GLU A 301 5.54 -23.24 30.41
C GLU A 301 5.23 -22.28 31.59
N GLU A 302 6.22 -21.99 32.43
CA GLU A 302 6.09 -21.09 33.60
C GLU A 302 5.73 -19.63 33.23
N HIS A 303 6.05 -19.20 32.00
CA HIS A 303 5.84 -17.83 31.51
C HIS A 303 4.77 -17.75 30.40
N VAL A 304 4.19 -18.89 29.97
CA VAL A 304 3.18 -18.95 28.90
C VAL A 304 1.98 -18.04 29.17
N GLN A 305 1.59 -17.85 30.44
CA GLN A 305 0.48 -16.95 30.79
C GLN A 305 0.71 -15.50 30.34
N LEU A 306 1.95 -15.02 30.32
CA LEU A 306 2.28 -13.69 29.80
C LEU A 306 2.13 -13.60 28.27
N CYS A 307 2.31 -14.73 27.56
CA CYS A 307 2.06 -14.79 26.11
C CYS A 307 0.59 -14.68 25.75
N ASP A 308 -0.33 -14.99 26.66
CA ASP A 308 -1.77 -14.89 26.41
C ASP A 308 -2.32 -13.48 26.71
N VAL A 309 -1.51 -12.58 27.31
CA VAL A 309 -1.84 -11.17 27.57
C VAL A 309 -1.62 -10.32 26.34
N ALA A 310 -2.58 -9.47 25.96
CA ALA A 310 -2.44 -8.58 24.81
C ALA A 310 -1.23 -7.64 24.96
N LEU A 311 -0.50 -7.40 23.86
CA LEU A 311 0.70 -6.55 23.85
C LEU A 311 0.41 -5.12 24.36
N THR A 312 -0.81 -4.64 24.18
CA THR A 312 -1.30 -3.35 24.68
C THR A 312 -1.25 -3.22 26.20
N ASP A 313 -1.27 -4.34 26.93
CA ASP A 313 -1.33 -4.38 28.38
C ASP A 313 -0.01 -4.78 29.04
N LEU A 314 1.02 -5.12 28.23
CA LEU A 314 2.35 -5.42 28.73
C LEU A 314 3.16 -4.14 29.01
N ASP A 315 3.91 -4.17 30.10
CA ASP A 315 4.89 -3.14 30.43
C ASP A 315 6.34 -3.59 30.20
N ASN A 316 7.28 -2.67 30.38
CA ASN A 316 8.71 -2.97 30.22
C ASN A 316 9.21 -4.03 31.21
N ALA A 317 8.63 -4.12 32.41
CA ALA A 317 9.03 -5.11 33.41
C ALA A 317 8.56 -6.52 33.02
N ASP A 318 7.40 -6.64 32.38
CA ASP A 318 6.95 -7.90 31.79
C ASP A 318 7.89 -8.35 30.66
N ILE A 319 8.30 -7.43 29.78
CA ILE A 319 9.30 -7.73 28.75
C ILE A 319 10.65 -8.13 29.37
N ASP A 320 11.08 -7.48 30.46
CA ASP A 320 12.30 -7.86 31.18
C ASP A 320 12.21 -9.25 31.80
N ARG A 321 11.03 -9.64 32.33
CA ARG A 321 10.79 -11.01 32.81
C ARG A 321 10.89 -12.02 31.68
N LEU A 322 10.26 -11.75 30.53
CA LEU A 322 10.34 -12.62 29.35
C LEU A 322 11.77 -12.72 28.81
N TRP A 323 12.52 -11.61 28.84
CA TRP A 323 13.93 -11.59 28.48
C TRP A 323 14.78 -12.44 29.43
N GLY A 324 14.55 -12.32 30.75
CA GLY A 324 15.20 -13.17 31.75
C GLY A 324 14.85 -14.65 31.62
N ALA A 325 13.65 -14.94 31.11
CA ALA A 325 13.14 -16.27 30.83
C ALA A 325 13.60 -16.85 29.48
N LEU A 326 14.45 -16.14 28.72
CA LEU A 326 15.04 -16.69 27.51
C LEU A 326 15.92 -17.89 27.87
N VAL A 327 15.30 -19.06 27.83
CA VAL A 327 16.01 -20.34 27.96
C VAL A 327 17.08 -20.36 26.89
N THR A 328 18.30 -20.78 27.24
CA THR A 328 19.37 -21.12 26.29
C THR A 328 18.98 -22.37 25.48
N SER A 329 17.94 -22.23 24.68
CA SER A 329 17.46 -23.17 23.68
C SER A 329 18.02 -22.72 22.35
N GLY A 330 18.67 -23.64 21.62
CA GLY A 330 19.13 -23.34 20.27
C GLY A 330 17.93 -23.25 19.34
N SER A 331 17.77 -22.14 18.63
CA SER A 331 16.88 -22.06 17.47
C SER A 331 17.71 -21.80 16.21
N GLU A 332 17.48 -22.60 15.19
CA GLU A 332 18.14 -22.46 13.89
C GLU A 332 17.08 -22.35 12.80
N ILE A 333 17.09 -21.24 12.07
CA ILE A 333 16.20 -21.04 10.92
C ILE A 333 16.81 -21.71 9.70
N GLN A 334 16.14 -22.75 9.18
CA GLN A 334 16.57 -23.49 7.99
C GLN A 334 16.03 -22.88 6.70
N ILE A 335 14.76 -22.45 6.73
CA ILE A 335 14.09 -21.81 5.59
C ILE A 335 13.37 -20.57 6.10
N ASP A 336 13.59 -19.44 5.43
CA ASP A 336 12.91 -18.18 5.74
C ASP A 336 12.37 -17.52 4.46
N GLN A 337 11.14 -17.87 4.11
CA GLN A 337 10.41 -17.36 2.95
C GLN A 337 9.10 -16.68 3.38
N PRO A 338 8.50 -15.82 2.53
CA PRO A 338 7.26 -15.12 2.89
C PRO A 338 6.08 -16.03 3.27
N GLN A 339 5.98 -17.21 2.68
CA GLN A 339 4.87 -18.16 2.89
C GLN A 339 5.29 -19.43 3.64
N ARG A 340 6.59 -19.61 3.92
CA ARG A 340 7.13 -20.82 4.54
C ARG A 340 8.31 -20.48 5.45
N LEU A 341 8.24 -20.96 6.69
CA LEU A 341 9.29 -20.81 7.69
C LEU A 341 9.57 -22.21 8.27
N GLN A 342 10.85 -22.59 8.32
CA GLN A 342 11.29 -23.86 8.91
C GLN A 342 12.31 -23.57 9.99
N ILE A 343 12.04 -24.05 11.20
CA ILE A 343 12.81 -23.74 12.41
C ILE A 343 13.16 -25.08 13.06
N ARG A 344 14.43 -25.31 13.31
CA ARG A 344 14.88 -26.36 14.22
C ARG A 344 15.02 -25.76 15.60
N ILE A 345 14.43 -26.39 16.60
CA ILE A 345 14.56 -25.97 17.99
C ILE A 345 15.06 -27.13 18.85
N ASP A 346 15.88 -26.79 19.84
CA ASP A 346 16.34 -27.69 20.89
C ASP A 346 16.00 -27.07 22.24
N THR A 347 15.05 -27.65 22.98
CA THR A 347 14.57 -27.08 24.24
C THR A 347 14.49 -28.11 25.36
N THR A 348 14.79 -27.67 26.59
CA THR A 348 14.77 -28.51 27.79
C THR A 348 13.43 -28.45 28.53
N SER A 349 12.51 -27.60 28.10
CA SER A 349 11.21 -27.36 28.74
C SER A 349 10.10 -27.31 27.70
N SER A 350 8.94 -27.87 28.01
CA SER A 350 7.72 -27.61 27.24
C SER A 350 7.33 -26.13 27.33
N GLY A 351 6.61 -25.65 26.31
CA GLY A 351 6.11 -24.28 26.27
C GLY A 351 5.63 -23.88 24.87
N LYS A 352 5.85 -22.62 24.49
CA LYS A 352 5.46 -22.08 23.18
C LYS A 352 6.66 -21.48 22.44
N VAL A 353 6.85 -21.86 21.18
CA VAL A 353 7.75 -21.13 20.27
C VAL A 353 7.03 -19.89 19.78
N ILE A 354 7.56 -18.72 20.15
CA ILE A 354 7.05 -17.42 19.75
C ILE A 354 7.78 -17.00 18.47
N ILE A 355 7.01 -16.58 17.48
CA ILE A 355 7.50 -16.02 16.23
C ILE A 355 6.94 -14.60 16.14
N ALA A 356 7.78 -13.59 16.31
CA ALA A 356 7.47 -12.16 16.27
C ALA A 356 7.12 -11.63 14.86
N ASP A 357 6.41 -12.45 14.08
CA ASP A 357 5.77 -12.10 12.83
C ASP A 357 4.25 -12.06 13.08
N THR A 358 3.54 -11.06 12.54
CA THR A 358 2.12 -10.86 12.80
C THR A 358 1.26 -12.07 12.40
N TRP A 359 0.33 -12.45 13.26
CA TRP A 359 -0.62 -13.54 13.01
C TRP A 359 -1.67 -13.14 11.96
N TYR A 360 -2.08 -14.12 11.14
CA TYR A 360 -3.11 -13.97 10.10
C TYR A 360 -3.87 -15.29 9.91
N PRO A 361 -5.19 -15.29 9.64
CA PRO A 361 -5.94 -16.53 9.37
C PRO A 361 -5.39 -17.31 8.16
N GLY A 362 -5.10 -18.61 8.31
CA GLY A 362 -4.57 -19.45 7.23
C GLY A 362 -3.11 -19.90 7.41
N TRP A 363 -2.45 -19.45 8.47
CA TRP A 363 -1.21 -20.09 8.93
C TRP A 363 -1.49 -21.49 9.47
N GLN A 364 -0.66 -22.44 9.06
CA GLN A 364 -0.65 -23.83 9.54
C GLN A 364 0.76 -24.16 10.04
N ALA A 365 0.83 -24.97 11.08
CA ALA A 365 2.11 -25.44 11.61
C ALA A 365 2.11 -26.96 11.77
N THR A 366 3.30 -27.54 11.60
CA THR A 366 3.58 -28.93 11.97
C THR A 366 4.81 -28.99 12.85
N VAL A 367 4.78 -29.82 13.88
CA VAL A 367 5.92 -30.18 14.73
C VAL A 367 6.25 -31.63 14.41
N ASP A 368 7.46 -31.87 13.89
CA ASP A 368 7.93 -33.20 13.44
C ASP A 368 6.96 -33.89 12.46
N GLY A 369 6.30 -33.09 11.62
CA GLY A 369 5.33 -33.54 10.63
C GLY A 369 3.90 -33.76 11.17
N ALA A 370 3.69 -33.68 12.49
CA ALA A 370 2.36 -33.72 13.08
C ALA A 370 1.72 -32.31 13.11
N PRO A 371 0.45 -32.14 12.69
CA PRO A 371 -0.20 -30.84 12.68
C PRO A 371 -0.45 -30.32 14.10
N VAL A 372 -0.13 -29.05 14.33
CA VAL A 372 -0.35 -28.34 15.59
C VAL A 372 -1.04 -27.00 15.34
N PRO A 373 -1.83 -26.48 16.29
CA PRO A 373 -2.47 -25.18 16.14
C PRO A 373 -1.43 -24.04 16.12
N VAL A 374 -1.70 -23.01 15.32
CA VAL A 374 -0.97 -21.73 15.36
C VAL A 374 -1.77 -20.77 16.23
N GLU A 375 -1.30 -20.55 17.45
CA GLU A 375 -1.92 -19.70 18.45
C GLU A 375 -1.49 -18.23 18.32
N LEU A 376 -2.21 -17.35 19.00
CA LEU A 376 -1.85 -15.94 19.16
C LEU A 376 -0.97 -15.78 20.40
N ALA A 377 0.19 -15.14 20.23
CA ALA A 377 0.95 -14.58 21.34
C ALA A 377 0.84 -13.06 21.34
N PHE A 378 0.67 -12.50 22.53
CA PHE A 378 0.51 -11.07 22.77
C PHE A 378 -0.65 -10.43 21.99
N GLY A 379 -1.63 -11.24 21.59
CA GLY A 379 -2.71 -10.83 20.71
C GLY A 379 -2.28 -10.46 19.28
N CYS A 380 -0.99 -10.51 18.93
CA CYS A 380 -0.50 -10.02 17.63
C CYS A 380 0.47 -10.96 16.89
N PHE A 381 1.21 -11.81 17.59
CA PHE A 381 2.24 -12.70 17.05
C PHE A 381 1.79 -14.15 16.99
N ARG A 382 2.60 -14.99 16.34
CA ARG A 382 2.34 -16.42 16.20
C ARG A 382 2.99 -17.18 17.34
N ALA A 383 2.29 -18.16 17.90
CA ALA A 383 2.81 -19.08 18.88
C ALA A 383 2.53 -20.53 18.45
N ILE A 384 3.50 -21.42 18.68
CA ILE A 384 3.41 -22.83 18.35
C ILE A 384 3.73 -23.64 19.61
N PRO A 385 2.79 -24.44 20.14
CA PRO A 385 3.05 -25.27 21.30
C PRO A 385 4.10 -26.33 20.96
N VAL A 386 5.03 -26.56 21.88
CA VAL A 386 6.06 -27.57 21.73
C VAL A 386 6.39 -28.24 23.07
N GLU A 387 6.71 -29.53 23.01
CA GLU A 387 7.18 -30.28 24.17
C GLU A 387 8.70 -30.10 24.37
N SER A 388 9.23 -30.58 25.50
CA SER A 388 10.67 -30.63 25.70
C SER A 388 11.32 -31.61 24.71
N GLY A 389 12.37 -31.18 24.02
CA GLY A 389 13.10 -32.01 23.06
C GLY A 389 13.66 -31.23 21.89
N SER A 390 14.15 -31.98 20.90
CA SER A 390 14.59 -31.48 19.60
C SER A 390 13.46 -31.63 18.60
N HIS A 391 13.02 -30.52 18.00
CA HIS A 391 11.86 -30.50 17.12
C HIS A 391 12.14 -29.73 15.83
N LEU A 392 11.52 -30.19 14.74
CA LEU A 392 11.43 -29.47 13.47
C LEU A 392 10.05 -28.85 13.35
N ILE A 393 9.99 -27.52 13.37
CA ILE A 393 8.78 -26.75 13.17
C ILE A 393 8.73 -26.27 11.73
N GLU A 394 7.65 -26.61 11.03
CA GLU A 394 7.32 -26.02 9.73
C GLU A 394 6.06 -25.19 9.83
N VAL A 395 6.14 -23.94 9.42
CA VAL A 395 5.02 -22.99 9.38
C VAL A 395 4.79 -22.60 7.94
N SER A 396 3.57 -22.78 7.46
CA SER A 396 3.20 -22.47 6.07
C SER A 396 1.88 -21.72 5.99
N TYR A 397 1.77 -20.81 5.02
CA TYR A 397 0.57 -20.02 4.79
C TYR A 397 -0.25 -20.57 3.64
N HIS A 398 -1.52 -20.84 3.90
CA HIS A 398 -2.52 -21.22 2.90
C HIS A 398 -3.73 -20.30 3.03
N SER A 399 -3.98 -19.45 2.03
CA SER A 399 -5.17 -18.58 2.03
C SER A 399 -6.44 -19.42 1.88
N PRO A 400 -7.35 -19.40 2.87
CA PRO A 400 -8.63 -20.12 2.79
C PRO A 400 -9.52 -19.61 1.65
N GLU A 401 -9.36 -18.34 1.27
CA GLU A 401 -10.23 -17.65 0.31
C GLU A 401 -9.75 -17.78 -1.14
N PHE A 402 -8.50 -18.20 -1.36
CA PHE A 402 -7.90 -18.32 -2.68
C PHE A 402 -8.72 -19.19 -3.66
N PRO A 403 -9.24 -20.38 -3.29
CA PRO A 403 -10.04 -21.20 -4.21
C PRO A 403 -11.33 -20.49 -4.66
N PHE A 404 -11.99 -19.77 -3.75
CA PHE A 404 -13.19 -19.00 -4.06
C PHE A 404 -12.86 -17.84 -5.01
N ALA A 405 -11.81 -17.07 -4.73
CA ALA A 405 -11.36 -15.96 -5.56
C ALA A 405 -10.96 -16.41 -6.98
N ALA A 406 -10.27 -17.56 -7.09
CA ALA A 406 -9.92 -18.17 -8.36
C ALA A 406 -11.17 -18.57 -9.16
N GLY A 407 -12.15 -19.23 -8.51
CA GLY A 407 -13.42 -19.60 -9.14
C GLY A 407 -14.22 -18.40 -9.64
N ALA A 408 -14.32 -17.34 -8.83
CA ALA A 408 -14.99 -16.09 -9.21
C ALA A 408 -14.30 -15.41 -10.41
N SER A 409 -12.96 -15.37 -10.41
CA SER A 409 -12.16 -14.77 -11.49
C SER A 409 -12.32 -15.52 -12.82
N LEU A 410 -12.28 -16.86 -12.78
CA LEU A 410 -12.48 -17.71 -13.96
C LEU A 410 -13.92 -17.58 -14.50
N THR A 411 -14.90 -17.47 -13.62
CA THR A 411 -16.30 -17.26 -14.00
C THR A 411 -16.49 -15.90 -14.69
N ALA A 412 -15.93 -14.83 -14.10
CA ALA A 412 -15.97 -13.49 -14.70
C ALA A 412 -15.29 -13.46 -16.08
N LEU A 413 -14.13 -14.11 -16.23
CA LEU A 413 -13.44 -14.26 -17.51
C LEU A 413 -14.30 -15.02 -18.53
N GLY A 414 -14.92 -16.13 -18.12
CA GLY A 414 -15.82 -16.91 -18.97
C GLY A 414 -17.01 -16.09 -19.48
N ILE A 415 -17.66 -15.33 -18.60
CA ILE A 415 -18.74 -14.40 -18.97
C ILE A 415 -18.23 -13.36 -19.97
N TRP A 416 -17.06 -12.77 -19.71
CA TRP A 416 -16.48 -11.75 -20.58
C TRP A 416 -16.18 -12.28 -21.99
N LEU A 417 -15.58 -13.48 -22.09
CA LEU A 417 -15.32 -14.14 -23.36
C LEU A 417 -16.62 -14.49 -24.12
N LEU A 418 -17.67 -14.93 -23.42
CA LEU A 418 -18.98 -15.17 -24.02
C LEU A 418 -19.61 -13.89 -24.58
N LEU A 419 -19.53 -12.78 -23.84
CA LEU A 419 -20.04 -11.48 -24.30
C LEU A 419 -19.28 -10.99 -25.54
N ILE A 420 -17.95 -11.14 -25.58
CA ILE A 420 -17.15 -10.82 -26.76
C ILE A 420 -17.53 -11.72 -27.94
N GLY A 421 -17.63 -13.03 -27.72
CA GLY A 421 -17.99 -13.99 -28.77
C GLY A 421 -19.35 -13.67 -29.39
N THR A 422 -20.35 -13.31 -28.58
CA THR A 422 -21.67 -12.90 -29.08
C THR A 422 -21.64 -11.55 -29.81
N ALA A 423 -20.82 -10.59 -29.35
CA ALA A 423 -20.66 -9.30 -30.02
C ALA A 423 -20.00 -9.46 -31.40
N LEU A 424 -18.96 -10.29 -31.51
CA LEU A 424 -18.27 -10.57 -32.77
C LEU A 424 -19.19 -11.29 -33.76
N ARG A 425 -19.98 -12.28 -33.30
CA ARG A 425 -20.97 -12.99 -34.13
C ARG A 425 -22.11 -12.10 -34.65
N ARG A 426 -22.40 -10.99 -33.98
CA ARG A 426 -23.40 -10.02 -34.46
C ARG A 426 -22.84 -9.06 -35.51
N GLN A 427 -21.51 -9.00 -35.67
CA GLN A 427 -20.83 -8.15 -36.64
C GLN A 427 -20.43 -8.90 -37.92
N SER A 428 -20.26 -10.23 -37.85
CA SER A 428 -20.18 -11.15 -39.00
C SER A 428 -21.55 -11.44 -39.56
#